data_AF-A0A3M0ZDX9-F1
#
_entry.id   AF-A0A3M0ZDX9-F1
#
_cell.length_a   1.000
_cell.length_b   1.000
_cell.length_c   1.000
_cell.angle_alpha   90.00
_cell.angle_beta   90.00
_cell.angle_gamma   90.00
#
_symmetry.space_group_name_H-M   'P 1'
#
loop_
_entity.id
_entity.type
_entity.pdbx_description
1 polymer ?
#
loop_
_entity_poly.entity_id
_entity_poly.type
_entity_poly.pdbx_seq_one_letter_code
_entity_poly.pdbx_strand_id
1 'polypeptide(L)'
;MPRAMIGMFMCCLFMPLYAKEFKIIAVSDPAQTTHYLKSGTFTLGITDNGGGVINYLALPGVGDIMDVEADKYGRAGQIAIRDRAHGGVYNPTQSGFNETLGTQCEIIQVPDMLIVKPRPMALWHGDGKYDFTEWENIGPDPYKNDGGHKDQDGLDESNLPGKQATEVFSEFDYFGIYQNLYGKFGLKTPVIRHYLEIRFIRPPGHCLKQFRDGTRRFNAKALSPDISERFPQGSFPGTASDLNGFIAVWSLRHDLAKWDAQVVYYRKSDGTWNMMKAEKKFRRGPQRLTEPDNTAVIVADSSDPNRGRALGLYRPRSDINTFFMIGRNEQTGKIVYRDTRCKRPAHGTKLLYHYKRIPTMSKYGFLTLAEGMINRTRLPEHVYEAFRSEYFILSGTPKEIQAAIRQIDTVLTEIDRTLDSLIARYGQ
;
A
#
# COMPACT_ATOMS: atom_id res chain seq x y z
N MET A 1 36.78 -65.13 9.11
CA MET A 1 35.79 -64.05 9.25
C MET A 1 36.50 -62.70 9.17
N PRO A 2 36.17 -61.89 8.16
CA PRO A 2 35.91 -60.48 8.39
C PRO A 2 34.58 -60.05 7.75
N ARG A 3 33.80 -59.24 8.48
CA ARG A 3 32.55 -58.62 8.00
C ARG A 3 32.89 -57.37 7.19
N ALA A 4 32.46 -57.31 5.93
CA ALA A 4 32.50 -56.10 5.13
C ALA A 4 31.30 -55.20 5.49
N MET A 5 31.58 -53.99 5.98
CA MET A 5 30.59 -52.91 6.10
C MET A 5 30.29 -52.35 4.71
N ILE A 6 29.02 -52.41 4.30
CA ILE A 6 28.51 -51.65 3.16
C ILE A 6 28.10 -50.28 3.69
N GLY A 7 28.91 -49.26 3.42
CA GLY A 7 28.59 -47.86 3.65
C GLY A 7 27.63 -47.36 2.57
N MET A 8 26.39 -47.09 2.97
CA MET A 8 25.37 -46.47 2.12
C MET A 8 25.66 -44.97 2.02
N PHE A 9 26.27 -44.54 0.92
CA PHE A 9 26.50 -43.13 0.59
C PHE A 9 25.15 -42.50 0.21
N MET A 10 24.57 -41.73 1.13
CA MET A 10 23.38 -40.92 0.88
C MET A 10 23.81 -39.67 0.10
N CYS A 11 23.66 -39.72 -1.22
CA CYS A 11 23.94 -38.60 -2.10
C CYS A 11 22.81 -37.58 -1.99
N CYS A 12 22.96 -36.58 -1.11
CA CYS A 12 22.08 -35.43 -1.07
C CYS A 12 22.25 -34.62 -2.36
N LEU A 13 21.32 -34.79 -3.29
CA LEU A 13 21.12 -33.90 -4.44
C LEU A 13 20.70 -32.52 -3.92
N PHE A 14 21.68 -31.63 -3.76
CA PHE A 14 21.44 -30.20 -3.68
C PHE A 14 20.95 -29.74 -5.05
N MET A 15 19.63 -29.59 -5.21
CA MET A 15 19.10 -28.78 -6.31
C MET A 15 19.41 -27.31 -5.98
N PRO A 16 20.11 -26.57 -6.87
CA PRO A 16 20.30 -25.14 -6.67
C PRO A 16 18.93 -24.44 -6.74
N LEU A 17 18.53 -23.80 -5.64
CA LEU A 17 17.48 -22.79 -5.66
C LEU A 17 17.98 -21.64 -6.55
N TYR A 18 17.53 -21.58 -7.80
CA TYR A 18 17.66 -20.37 -8.59
C TYR A 18 16.76 -19.30 -7.96
N ALA A 19 17.36 -18.36 -7.23
CA ALA A 19 16.66 -17.16 -6.80
C ALA A 19 16.19 -16.40 -8.05
N LYS A 20 14.88 -16.17 -8.19
CA LYS A 20 14.32 -15.33 -9.26
C LYS A 20 14.96 -13.94 -9.13
N GLU A 21 15.61 -13.48 -10.19
CA GLU A 21 16.20 -12.13 -10.24
C GLU A 21 15.08 -11.09 -10.05
N PHE A 22 15.25 -10.19 -9.06
CA PHE A 22 14.28 -9.14 -8.78
C PHE A 22 14.36 -8.05 -9.86
N LYS A 23 13.20 -7.66 -10.40
CA LYS A 23 13.06 -6.55 -11.33
C LYS A 23 12.22 -5.44 -10.72
N ILE A 24 12.83 -4.27 -10.53
CA ILE A 24 12.13 -3.09 -9.99
C ILE A 24 10.94 -2.69 -10.88
N ILE A 25 11.11 -2.79 -12.19
CA ILE A 25 10.04 -2.66 -13.19
C ILE A 25 10.24 -3.67 -14.31
N ALA A 26 9.13 -4.18 -14.85
CA ALA A 26 9.10 -5.01 -16.04
C ALA A 26 7.76 -4.83 -16.76
N VAL A 27 7.74 -5.01 -18.08
CA VAL A 27 6.49 -5.10 -18.84
C VAL A 27 5.76 -6.36 -18.38
N SER A 28 4.51 -6.19 -17.96
CA SER A 28 3.66 -7.29 -17.52
C SER A 28 2.18 -6.96 -17.71
N ASP A 29 1.34 -8.01 -17.72
CA ASP A 29 -0.11 -7.85 -17.83
C ASP A 29 -0.72 -7.51 -16.46
N PRO A 30 -1.28 -6.29 -16.26
CA PRO A 30 -1.93 -5.92 -15.02
C PRO A 30 -3.22 -6.70 -14.72
N ALA A 31 -3.89 -7.26 -15.74
CA ALA A 31 -5.10 -8.06 -15.55
C ALA A 31 -4.79 -9.46 -14.99
N GLN A 32 -3.54 -9.92 -15.10
CA GLN A 32 -3.16 -11.23 -14.59
C GLN A 32 -3.11 -11.24 -13.06
N THR A 33 -4.09 -11.89 -12.44
CA THR A 33 -4.07 -12.25 -11.02
C THR A 33 -3.34 -13.58 -10.84
N THR A 34 -2.39 -13.64 -9.90
CA THR A 34 -1.52 -14.82 -9.75
C THR A 34 -1.77 -15.58 -8.45
N HIS A 35 -2.28 -14.91 -7.42
CA HIS A 35 -2.55 -15.50 -6.12
C HIS A 35 -3.94 -15.09 -5.64
N TYR A 36 -4.63 -16.01 -4.98
CA TYR A 36 -6.01 -15.82 -4.52
C TYR A 36 -6.15 -16.23 -3.06
N LEU A 37 -6.90 -15.43 -2.30
CA LEU A 37 -7.28 -15.69 -0.92
C LEU A 37 -8.80 -15.70 -0.80
N LYS A 38 -9.34 -16.84 -0.36
CA LYS A 38 -10.78 -17.00 -0.10
C LYS A 38 -11.10 -16.68 1.35
N SER A 39 -12.21 -16.00 1.57
CA SER A 39 -12.79 -15.69 2.88
C SER A 39 -14.30 -15.96 2.80
N GLY A 40 -14.73 -17.14 3.25
CA GLY A 40 -16.10 -17.59 2.99
C GLY A 40 -16.40 -17.62 1.49
N THR A 41 -17.42 -16.88 1.05
CA THR A 41 -17.82 -16.73 -0.36
C THR A 41 -17.15 -15.56 -1.09
N PHE A 42 -16.37 -14.75 -0.38
CA PHE A 42 -15.62 -13.62 -0.94
C PHE A 42 -14.20 -14.08 -1.35
N THR A 43 -13.70 -13.58 -2.48
CA THR A 43 -12.32 -13.87 -2.92
C THR A 43 -11.60 -12.57 -3.24
N LEU A 44 -10.40 -12.42 -2.69
CA LEU A 44 -9.45 -11.37 -3.02
C LEU A 44 -8.28 -11.99 -3.78
N GLY A 45 -7.82 -11.36 -4.84
CA GLY A 45 -6.61 -11.77 -5.54
C GLY A 45 -5.57 -10.65 -5.61
N ILE A 46 -4.32 -11.05 -5.68
CA ILE A 46 -3.17 -10.16 -5.86
C ILE A 46 -2.25 -10.69 -6.95
N THR A 47 -1.41 -9.81 -7.49
CA THR A 47 -0.48 -10.13 -8.56
C THR A 47 0.99 -9.94 -8.17
N ASP A 48 1.84 -10.93 -8.48
CA ASP A 48 3.28 -10.88 -8.28
C ASP A 48 3.99 -10.05 -9.37
N ASN A 49 3.28 -9.70 -10.43
CA ASN A 49 3.75 -8.82 -11.50
C ASN A 49 3.67 -7.32 -11.16
N GLY A 50 2.83 -6.97 -10.18
CA GLY A 50 2.53 -5.59 -9.81
C GLY A 50 2.76 -5.31 -8.33
N GLY A 51 3.74 -5.97 -7.71
CA GLY A 51 4.15 -5.66 -6.36
C GLY A 51 3.15 -6.09 -5.29
N GLY A 52 2.30 -7.08 -5.60
CA GLY A 52 1.29 -7.64 -4.71
C GLY A 52 0.04 -6.77 -4.58
N VAL A 53 -0.26 -5.91 -5.55
CA VAL A 53 -1.50 -5.12 -5.56
C VAL A 53 -2.73 -6.00 -5.71
N ILE A 54 -3.86 -5.51 -5.19
CA ILE A 54 -5.16 -6.17 -5.32
C ILE A 54 -5.74 -5.85 -6.68
N ASN A 55 -5.77 -6.83 -7.58
CA ASN A 55 -6.33 -6.72 -8.93
C ASN A 55 -7.48 -7.73 -9.17
N TYR A 56 -8.06 -8.27 -8.10
CA TYR A 56 -9.23 -9.13 -8.19
C TYR A 56 -10.05 -9.07 -6.90
N LEU A 57 -11.36 -8.84 -7.03
CA LEU A 57 -12.30 -8.80 -5.91
C LEU A 57 -13.62 -9.44 -6.32
N ALA A 58 -13.79 -10.73 -6.05
CA ALA A 58 -15.05 -11.41 -6.36
C ALA A 58 -16.03 -11.33 -5.20
N LEU A 59 -17.11 -10.57 -5.41
CA LEU A 59 -18.24 -10.48 -4.47
C LEU A 59 -19.25 -11.61 -4.72
N PRO A 60 -19.87 -12.16 -3.66
CA PRO A 60 -20.90 -13.19 -3.78
C PRO A 60 -22.08 -12.75 -4.66
N GLY A 61 -22.34 -13.50 -5.73
CA GLY A 61 -23.46 -13.23 -6.66
C GLY A 61 -23.27 -12.02 -7.58
N VAL A 62 -22.09 -11.39 -7.60
CA VAL A 62 -21.70 -10.37 -8.60
C VAL A 62 -20.55 -10.90 -9.46
N GLY A 63 -19.60 -11.62 -8.85
CA GLY A 63 -18.34 -11.99 -9.49
C GLY A 63 -17.27 -10.94 -9.24
N ASP A 64 -16.19 -10.99 -10.03
CA ASP A 64 -15.12 -10.01 -9.95
C ASP A 64 -15.61 -8.61 -10.32
N ILE A 65 -15.40 -7.65 -9.42
CA ILE A 65 -15.79 -6.26 -9.60
C ILE A 65 -14.67 -5.40 -10.19
N MET A 66 -13.47 -5.97 -10.33
CA MET A 66 -12.36 -5.33 -11.03
C MET A 66 -12.38 -5.71 -12.53
N ASP A 67 -11.74 -4.89 -13.37
CA ASP A 67 -11.57 -5.11 -14.82
C ASP A 67 -10.57 -4.07 -15.38
N VAL A 68 -10.57 -3.89 -16.72
CA VAL A 68 -9.75 -2.97 -17.52
C VAL A 68 -9.39 -1.64 -16.85
N GLU A 69 -10.29 -0.98 -16.12
CA GLU A 69 -9.98 0.31 -15.51
C GLU A 69 -9.33 0.19 -14.13
N ALA A 70 -9.71 -0.79 -13.33
CA ALA A 70 -9.23 -0.99 -11.98
C ALA A 70 -8.02 -1.93 -11.88
N ASP A 71 -7.74 -2.80 -12.86
CA ASP A 71 -6.66 -3.79 -12.79
C ASP A 71 -5.28 -3.19 -13.04
N LYS A 72 -5.22 -2.06 -13.74
CA LYS A 72 -3.99 -1.39 -14.13
C LYS A 72 -3.12 -1.02 -12.93
N TYR A 73 -1.80 -1.12 -13.10
CA TYR A 73 -0.85 -0.57 -12.13
C TYR A 73 -1.10 0.95 -11.96
N GLY A 74 -0.90 1.47 -10.75
CA GLY A 74 -1.36 2.82 -10.37
C GLY A 74 -2.84 2.90 -9.97
N ARG A 75 -3.67 1.96 -10.46
CA ARG A 75 -5.12 1.91 -10.28
C ARG A 75 -5.60 0.72 -9.47
N ALA A 76 -4.91 -0.41 -9.43
CA ALA A 76 -5.26 -1.53 -8.55
C ALA A 76 -5.42 -1.12 -7.07
N GLY A 77 -6.01 -2.00 -6.27
CA GLY A 77 -6.07 -1.82 -4.82
C GLY A 77 -4.67 -1.79 -4.23
N GLN A 78 -4.25 -0.64 -3.70
CA GLN A 78 -2.84 -0.42 -3.35
C GLN A 78 -2.61 0.71 -2.35
N ILE A 79 -1.38 0.78 -1.83
CA ILE A 79 -0.80 1.94 -1.16
C ILE A 79 0.08 2.76 -2.11
N ALA A 80 0.04 4.09 -1.96
CA ALA A 80 1.02 5.00 -2.52
C ALA A 80 1.37 6.08 -1.48
N ILE A 81 2.64 6.50 -1.46
CA ILE A 81 3.11 7.57 -0.58
C ILE A 81 3.51 8.78 -1.40
N ARG A 82 3.38 9.97 -0.83
CA ARG A 82 3.80 11.23 -1.45
C ARG A 82 4.47 12.15 -0.48
N ASP A 83 5.29 13.01 -1.05
CA ASP A 83 6.05 14.01 -0.34
C ASP A 83 5.70 15.45 -0.75
N ARG A 84 5.57 16.37 0.20
CA ARG A 84 5.24 17.77 -0.11
C ARG A 84 6.47 18.63 -0.41
N ALA A 85 7.63 18.32 0.18
CA ALA A 85 8.88 19.00 -0.13
C ALA A 85 9.36 18.64 -1.54
N HIS A 86 9.07 17.44 -2.03
CA HIS A 86 9.31 17.01 -3.42
C HIS A 86 8.06 17.22 -4.31
N GLY A 87 7.38 18.35 -4.09
CA GLY A 87 6.38 18.89 -5.02
C GLY A 87 5.04 18.17 -5.07
N GLY A 88 4.79 17.20 -4.19
CA GLY A 88 3.61 16.34 -4.22
C GLY A 88 3.62 15.33 -5.37
N VAL A 89 4.78 15.17 -6.04
CA VAL A 89 4.95 14.35 -7.24
C VAL A 89 5.91 13.19 -7.04
N TYR A 90 6.88 13.29 -6.11
CA TYR A 90 7.60 12.11 -5.63
C TYR A 90 6.58 11.14 -5.01
N ASN A 91 6.38 10.00 -5.66
CA ASN A 91 5.28 9.08 -5.40
C ASN A 91 5.69 7.60 -5.49
N PRO A 92 6.55 7.09 -4.60
CA PRO A 92 6.79 5.65 -4.49
C PRO A 92 5.48 4.88 -4.32
N THR A 93 5.31 3.83 -5.10
CA THR A 93 4.07 3.05 -5.12
C THR A 93 4.32 1.56 -5.07
N GLN A 94 3.31 0.84 -4.60
CA GLN A 94 3.29 -0.61 -4.59
C GLN A 94 3.30 -1.16 -6.04
N SER A 95 2.50 -0.59 -6.94
CA SER A 95 2.22 -1.22 -8.24
C SER A 95 3.37 -1.30 -9.25
N GLY A 96 4.21 -0.27 -9.36
CA GLY A 96 5.18 -0.15 -10.45
C GLY A 96 5.43 1.30 -10.89
N PHE A 97 5.92 1.50 -12.10
CA PHE A 97 6.25 2.83 -12.64
C PHE A 97 5.11 3.47 -13.41
N ASN A 98 4.39 2.70 -14.24
CA ASN A 98 3.22 3.14 -15.01
C ASN A 98 2.16 2.02 -15.12
N GLU A 99 1.10 2.22 -15.92
CA GLU A 99 -0.05 1.30 -16.00
C GLU A 99 0.29 -0.11 -16.53
N THR A 100 1.45 -0.30 -17.19
CA THR A 100 1.88 -1.56 -17.82
C THR A 100 3.28 -2.02 -17.38
N LEU A 101 4.01 -1.21 -16.61
CA LEU A 101 5.33 -1.50 -16.05
C LEU A 101 5.20 -1.74 -14.55
N GLY A 102 5.03 -3.00 -14.17
CA GLY A 102 4.83 -3.43 -12.79
C GLY A 102 6.14 -3.78 -12.07
N THR A 103 6.15 -3.64 -10.74
CA THR A 103 7.28 -4.15 -9.93
C THR A 103 7.08 -5.63 -9.63
N GLN A 104 8.03 -6.48 -9.99
CA GLN A 104 7.91 -7.90 -9.67
C GLN A 104 8.12 -8.14 -8.17
N CYS A 105 7.42 -9.11 -7.59
CA CYS A 105 7.65 -9.54 -6.21
C CYS A 105 7.53 -11.05 -6.03
N GLU A 106 7.95 -11.53 -4.87
CA GLU A 106 7.68 -12.89 -4.41
C GLU A 106 6.47 -12.86 -3.48
N ILE A 107 5.52 -13.77 -3.72
CA ILE A 107 4.33 -13.95 -2.90
C ILE A 107 4.36 -15.36 -2.31
N ILE A 108 4.32 -15.45 -0.99
CA ILE A 108 4.15 -16.72 -0.28
C ILE A 108 2.66 -16.91 -0.03
N GLN A 109 2.10 -17.98 -0.58
CA GLN A 109 0.74 -18.40 -0.31
C GLN A 109 0.72 -19.56 0.69
N VAL A 110 -0.01 -19.37 1.79
CA VAL A 110 -0.34 -20.40 2.79
C VAL A 110 -1.86 -20.42 2.98
N PRO A 111 -2.46 -21.47 3.57
CA PRO A 111 -3.91 -21.72 3.46
C PRO A 111 -4.84 -20.53 3.76
N ASP A 112 -4.49 -19.70 4.75
CA ASP A 112 -5.28 -18.53 5.16
C ASP A 112 -4.60 -17.18 4.91
N MET A 113 -3.46 -17.16 4.22
CA MET A 113 -2.69 -15.92 4.06
C MET A 113 -1.96 -15.83 2.72
N LEU A 114 -1.83 -14.60 2.24
CA LEU A 114 -0.88 -14.23 1.20
C LEU A 114 0.12 -13.24 1.79
N ILE A 115 1.41 -13.47 1.56
CA ILE A 115 2.48 -12.64 2.10
C ILE A 115 3.32 -12.14 0.95
N VAL A 116 3.34 -10.82 0.77
CA VAL A 116 4.27 -10.14 -0.14
C VAL A 116 5.56 -9.92 0.64
N LYS A 117 6.64 -10.59 0.24
CA LYS A 117 7.93 -10.45 0.92
C LYS A 117 8.46 -9.02 0.80
N PRO A 118 9.32 -8.58 1.75
CA PRO A 118 9.99 -7.30 1.65
C PRO A 118 10.64 -7.13 0.28
N ARG A 119 10.33 -6.03 -0.40
CA ARG A 119 10.86 -5.74 -1.74
C ARG A 119 10.88 -4.25 -2.03
N PRO A 120 11.77 -3.77 -2.92
CA PRO A 120 11.80 -2.38 -3.35
C PRO A 120 10.54 -1.87 -4.06
N MET A 121 10.19 -0.61 -3.81
CA MET A 121 9.11 0.13 -4.47
C MET A 121 9.65 0.95 -5.63
N ALA A 122 8.93 0.97 -6.74
CA ALA A 122 9.23 1.86 -7.86
C ALA A 122 8.60 3.25 -7.61
N LEU A 123 9.26 4.29 -8.13
CA LEU A 123 8.68 5.62 -8.23
C LEU A 123 7.64 5.64 -9.34
N TRP A 124 6.41 6.06 -9.04
CA TRP A 124 5.39 6.28 -10.07
C TRP A 124 5.73 7.51 -10.91
N HIS A 125 5.39 7.51 -12.21
CA HIS A 125 5.62 8.58 -13.19
C HIS A 125 4.94 9.96 -12.90
N GLY A 126 4.69 10.32 -11.64
CA GLY A 126 4.36 11.69 -11.23
C GLY A 126 2.99 12.22 -11.72
N ASP A 127 2.05 11.33 -12.03
CA ASP A 127 0.78 11.68 -12.70
C ASP A 127 0.99 12.43 -14.05
N GLY A 128 2.15 12.24 -14.70
CA GLY A 128 2.51 12.93 -15.94
C GLY A 128 2.92 14.39 -15.77
N LYS A 129 3.28 14.83 -14.55
CA LYS A 129 3.53 16.25 -14.25
C LYS A 129 5.00 16.65 -14.24
N TYR A 130 5.89 15.70 -14.03
CA TYR A 130 7.32 15.97 -13.92
C TYR A 130 8.05 14.79 -14.53
N ASP A 131 8.72 15.05 -15.64
CA ASP A 131 9.54 14.06 -16.30
C ASP A 131 10.86 13.95 -15.57
N PHE A 132 11.17 12.75 -15.06
CA PHE A 132 12.35 12.43 -14.28
C PHE A 132 13.09 11.21 -14.85
N THR A 133 12.66 10.74 -16.03
CA THR A 133 13.20 9.55 -16.66
C THR A 133 13.85 9.94 -17.96
N GLU A 134 15.18 9.94 -18.02
CA GLU A 134 15.93 10.11 -19.27
C GLU A 134 15.91 8.81 -20.08
N TRP A 135 15.84 7.66 -19.40
CA TRP A 135 15.95 6.36 -20.06
C TRP A 135 14.62 5.61 -20.13
N GLU A 136 14.32 5.06 -21.31
CA GLU A 136 13.13 4.24 -21.58
C GLU A 136 13.48 2.81 -22.02
N ASN A 137 14.64 2.31 -21.59
CA ASN A 137 15.19 1.04 -22.07
C ASN A 137 14.44 -0.22 -21.55
N ILE A 138 13.56 -0.09 -20.55
CA ILE A 138 12.72 -1.19 -20.05
C ILE A 138 11.29 -1.06 -20.60
N GLY A 139 10.78 0.16 -20.65
CA GLY A 139 9.54 0.46 -21.35
C GLY A 139 9.26 1.96 -21.37
N PRO A 140 8.20 2.37 -22.08
CA PRO A 140 7.91 3.78 -22.30
C PRO A 140 7.53 4.47 -21.00
N ASP A 141 7.94 5.71 -20.85
CA ASP A 141 7.29 6.63 -19.95
C ASP A 141 6.01 7.22 -20.61
N PRO A 142 5.13 7.86 -19.83
CA PRO A 142 3.89 8.42 -20.34
C PRO A 142 3.95 9.93 -20.61
N TYR A 143 5.13 10.54 -20.59
CA TYR A 143 5.30 11.96 -20.90
C TYR A 143 5.19 12.19 -22.41
N LYS A 144 4.67 13.36 -22.81
CA LYS A 144 4.43 13.67 -24.23
C LYS A 144 5.48 14.69 -24.69
N ASN A 145 6.16 14.39 -25.80
CA ASN A 145 7.10 15.26 -26.52
C ASN A 145 8.47 15.48 -25.83
N ASP A 146 9.16 14.41 -25.43
CA ASP A 146 10.51 14.47 -24.86
C ASP A 146 11.62 14.38 -25.93
N GLY A 147 11.30 13.89 -27.14
CA GLY A 147 12.28 13.75 -28.21
C GLY A 147 13.29 12.62 -27.99
N GLY A 148 12.99 11.71 -27.05
CA GLY A 148 13.85 10.61 -26.64
C GLY A 148 15.06 11.09 -25.87
N HIS A 149 15.11 10.84 -24.56
CA HIS A 149 16.28 11.04 -23.68
C HIS A 149 16.49 12.44 -23.13
N LYS A 150 15.42 13.14 -22.73
CA LYS A 150 15.55 14.38 -21.96
C LYS A 150 14.53 14.44 -20.85
N ASP A 151 15.03 14.41 -19.63
CA ASP A 151 14.23 14.60 -18.43
C ASP A 151 14.27 16.07 -17.95
N GLN A 152 13.73 16.37 -16.77
CA GLN A 152 13.66 17.73 -16.22
C GLN A 152 14.45 17.92 -14.91
N ASP A 153 15.18 16.92 -14.42
CA ASP A 153 15.84 16.98 -13.12
C ASP A 153 17.30 17.49 -13.15
N GLY A 154 17.89 17.51 -14.35
CA GLY A 154 19.23 18.05 -14.61
C GLY A 154 20.37 17.25 -13.96
N LEU A 155 20.17 15.97 -13.66
CA LEU A 155 21.24 15.01 -13.37
C LEU A 155 21.88 14.54 -14.68
N ASP A 156 23.18 14.22 -14.64
CA ASP A 156 23.87 13.57 -15.75
C ASP A 156 23.77 12.05 -15.56
N GLU A 157 22.95 11.41 -16.36
CA GLU A 157 22.63 9.98 -16.27
C GLU A 157 23.25 9.18 -17.43
N SER A 158 24.14 9.81 -18.20
CA SER A 158 24.85 9.22 -19.35
C SER A 158 25.57 7.91 -18.99
N ASN A 159 26.08 7.81 -17.77
CA ASN A 159 26.76 6.62 -17.25
C ASN A 159 25.99 5.91 -16.11
N LEU A 160 24.70 6.21 -15.94
CA LEU A 160 23.88 5.61 -14.88
C LEU A 160 23.75 4.08 -15.07
N PRO A 161 24.27 3.25 -14.15
CA PRO A 161 24.10 1.80 -14.23
C PRO A 161 22.63 1.43 -14.12
N GLY A 162 22.16 0.46 -14.91
CA GLY A 162 20.76 0.03 -14.90
C GLY A 162 19.77 1.01 -15.54
N LYS A 163 20.19 2.25 -15.81
CA LYS A 163 19.42 3.26 -16.57
C LYS A 163 18.05 3.48 -15.94
N GLN A 164 16.96 3.23 -16.67
CA GLN A 164 15.59 3.41 -16.19
C GLN A 164 15.32 2.68 -14.87
N ALA A 165 15.92 1.50 -14.66
CA ALA A 165 15.76 0.76 -13.40
C ALA A 165 16.22 1.59 -12.19
N THR A 166 17.30 2.35 -12.33
CA THR A 166 17.91 3.12 -11.23
C THR A 166 17.19 4.44 -10.99
N GLU A 167 16.69 5.10 -12.05
CA GLU A 167 15.85 6.30 -11.94
C GLU A 167 14.61 6.03 -11.08
N VAL A 168 13.94 4.90 -11.32
CA VAL A 168 12.70 4.55 -10.61
C VAL A 168 12.93 3.81 -9.28
N PHE A 169 14.17 3.47 -8.92
CA PHE A 169 14.49 2.68 -7.73
C PHE A 169 14.42 3.53 -6.46
N SER A 170 13.23 3.61 -5.86
CA SER A 170 13.01 4.42 -4.65
C SER A 170 13.76 3.88 -3.43
N GLU A 171 13.86 4.71 -2.41
CA GLU A 171 14.50 4.40 -1.14
C GLU A 171 13.67 3.47 -0.24
N PHE A 172 12.49 3.06 -0.72
CA PHE A 172 11.46 2.40 0.06
C PHE A 172 11.27 0.93 -0.28
N ASP A 173 11.13 0.09 0.73
CA ASP A 173 10.62 -1.27 0.58
C ASP A 173 9.18 -1.39 1.03
N TYR A 174 8.42 -2.22 0.31
CA TYR A 174 7.08 -2.65 0.67
C TYR A 174 7.13 -4.05 1.28
N PHE A 175 6.35 -4.26 2.34
CA PHE A 175 6.01 -5.57 2.90
C PHE A 175 4.51 -5.62 3.17
N GLY A 176 3.86 -6.76 2.94
CA GLY A 176 2.42 -6.88 3.14
C GLY A 176 1.95 -8.29 3.49
N ILE A 177 0.92 -8.37 4.35
CA ILE A 177 0.25 -9.62 4.73
C ILE A 177 -1.25 -9.44 4.51
N TYR A 178 -1.85 -10.35 3.74
CA TYR A 178 -3.29 -10.53 3.62
C TYR A 178 -3.68 -11.77 4.42
N GLN A 179 -4.57 -11.65 5.39
CA GLN A 179 -4.95 -12.73 6.30
C GLN A 179 -6.46 -12.92 6.33
N ASN A 180 -6.92 -14.12 6.03
CA ASN A 180 -8.32 -14.52 6.19
C ASN A 180 -8.66 -14.70 7.68
N LEU A 181 -9.64 -13.94 8.15
CA LEU A 181 -10.16 -13.99 9.52
C LEU A 181 -11.59 -14.55 9.62
N TYR A 182 -12.19 -14.97 8.50
CA TYR A 182 -13.51 -15.57 8.50
C TYR A 182 -13.54 -16.87 9.32
N GLY A 183 -14.55 -16.98 10.20
CA GLY A 183 -14.69 -18.11 11.14
C GLY A 183 -13.76 -18.04 12.36
N LYS A 184 -12.90 -17.03 12.46
CA LYS A 184 -11.97 -16.82 13.60
C LYS A 184 -12.49 -15.68 14.49
N PHE A 185 -12.17 -15.71 15.79
CA PHE A 185 -12.54 -14.65 16.74
C PHE A 185 -14.06 -14.31 16.77
N GLY A 186 -14.91 -15.29 16.44
CA GLY A 186 -16.37 -15.11 16.33
C GLY A 186 -16.85 -14.37 15.08
N LEU A 187 -15.97 -14.09 14.11
CA LEU A 187 -16.30 -13.38 12.87
C LEU A 187 -17.06 -14.29 11.89
N LYS A 188 -18.33 -13.97 11.66
CA LYS A 188 -19.23 -14.70 10.74
C LYS A 188 -19.42 -14.03 9.39
N THR A 189 -18.82 -12.87 9.18
CA THR A 189 -18.83 -12.15 7.90
C THR A 189 -17.47 -12.32 7.26
N PRO A 190 -17.37 -12.65 5.96
CA PRO A 190 -16.11 -12.64 5.23
C PRO A 190 -15.26 -11.41 5.52
N VAL A 191 -14.00 -11.63 5.87
CA VAL A 191 -13.06 -10.60 6.29
C VAL A 191 -11.62 -11.00 6.00
N ILE A 192 -10.91 -10.11 5.33
CA ILE A 192 -9.48 -10.20 5.07
C ILE A 192 -8.81 -9.00 5.72
N ARG A 193 -7.86 -9.24 6.63
CA ARG A 193 -6.98 -8.20 7.17
C ARG A 193 -5.82 -7.99 6.19
N HIS A 194 -5.55 -6.75 5.82
CA HIS A 194 -4.36 -6.33 5.09
C HIS A 194 -3.48 -5.51 6.03
N TYR A 195 -2.34 -6.07 6.41
CA TYR A 195 -1.26 -5.34 7.07
C TYR A 195 -0.20 -4.96 6.03
N LEU A 196 0.39 -3.77 6.17
CA LEU A 196 1.50 -3.34 5.33
C LEU A 196 2.54 -2.53 6.08
N GLU A 197 3.77 -2.54 5.55
CA GLU A 197 4.85 -1.61 5.88
C GLU A 197 5.44 -0.98 4.63
N ILE A 198 5.80 0.30 4.73
CA ILE A 198 6.64 1.03 3.79
C ILE A 198 7.89 1.48 4.56
N ARG A 199 9.04 0.95 4.18
CA ARG A 199 10.29 1.04 4.93
C ARG A 199 11.26 1.97 4.23
N PHE A 200 11.62 3.10 4.84
CA PHE A 200 12.66 4.01 4.33
C PHE A 200 14.05 3.42 4.62
N ILE A 201 14.33 2.27 4.00
CA ILE A 201 15.44 1.40 4.36
C ILE A 201 16.73 1.73 3.60
N ARG A 202 16.68 2.48 2.50
CA ARG A 202 17.89 2.90 1.76
C ARG A 202 18.29 4.32 2.09
N PRO A 203 19.59 4.66 2.02
CA PRO A 203 20.02 6.05 2.07
C PRO A 203 19.40 6.83 0.90
N PRO A 204 19.18 8.15 1.05
CA PRO A 204 18.78 9.04 -0.04
C PRO A 204 19.60 8.81 -1.30
N GLY A 205 18.96 8.26 -2.33
CA GLY A 205 19.59 7.74 -3.52
C GLY A 205 19.36 8.62 -4.74
N HIS A 206 19.57 8.01 -5.91
CA HIS A 206 19.36 8.65 -7.20
C HIS A 206 17.91 9.14 -7.34
N CYS A 207 16.94 8.25 -7.12
CA CYS A 207 15.52 8.52 -7.27
C CYS A 207 15.03 9.74 -6.46
N LEU A 208 15.39 9.88 -5.18
CA LEU A 208 15.02 11.08 -4.41
C LEU A 208 15.73 12.35 -4.90
N LYS A 209 16.99 12.24 -5.37
CA LYS A 209 17.80 13.38 -5.85
C LYS A 209 17.27 14.00 -7.15
N GLN A 210 16.43 13.28 -7.90
CA GLN A 210 15.68 13.84 -9.02
C GLN A 210 14.71 14.98 -8.60
N PHE A 211 14.44 15.10 -7.28
CA PHE A 211 13.58 16.12 -6.68
C PHE A 211 14.33 17.02 -5.69
N ARG A 212 15.67 17.02 -5.70
CA ARG A 212 16.53 17.77 -4.77
C ARG A 212 16.29 19.29 -4.81
N ASP A 213 16.85 19.98 -3.82
CA ASP A 213 16.88 21.44 -3.80
C ASP A 213 17.49 22.02 -5.10
N GLY A 214 16.88 23.10 -5.59
CA GLY A 214 17.17 23.68 -6.90
C GLY A 214 16.36 23.10 -8.07
N THR A 215 15.66 21.96 -7.90
CA THR A 215 14.76 21.43 -8.95
C THR A 215 13.41 22.14 -8.95
N ARG A 216 12.71 22.12 -10.09
CA ARG A 216 11.38 22.73 -10.25
C ARG A 216 10.33 22.21 -9.27
N ARG A 217 10.50 20.97 -8.79
CA ARG A 217 9.54 20.29 -7.91
C ARG A 217 9.89 20.40 -6.44
N PHE A 218 11.09 20.85 -6.09
CA PHE A 218 11.43 21.09 -4.70
C PHE A 218 10.65 22.29 -4.12
N ASN A 219 10.18 22.13 -2.88
CA ASN A 219 9.41 23.11 -2.14
C ASN A 219 9.95 23.22 -0.71
N ALA A 220 10.94 24.10 -0.53
CA ALA A 220 11.53 24.39 0.78
C ALA A 220 10.48 24.77 1.85
N LYS A 221 9.36 25.40 1.47
CA LYS A 221 8.29 25.80 2.41
C LYS A 221 7.51 24.61 2.97
N ALA A 222 7.65 23.43 2.38
CA ALA A 222 7.01 22.21 2.86
C ALA A 222 7.92 21.38 3.78
N LEU A 223 9.18 21.77 3.99
CA LEU A 223 10.05 21.15 4.99
C LEU A 223 9.40 21.27 6.38
N SER A 224 9.40 20.17 7.13
CA SER A 224 8.85 20.18 8.48
C SER A 224 9.77 20.95 9.43
N PRO A 225 9.25 21.83 10.31
CA PRO A 225 10.07 22.42 11.37
C PRO A 225 10.64 21.34 12.30
N ASP A 226 9.87 20.27 12.53
CA ASP A 226 10.33 19.03 13.13
C ASP A 226 9.50 17.87 12.56
N ILE A 227 10.16 16.81 12.09
CA ILE A 227 9.49 15.60 11.60
C ILE A 227 9.02 14.74 12.79
N SER A 228 9.79 14.71 13.87
CA SER A 228 9.47 13.91 15.04
C SER A 228 8.37 14.58 15.87
N GLU A 229 7.48 13.78 16.45
CA GLU A 229 6.53 14.29 17.45
C GLU A 229 7.05 13.97 18.87
N ARG A 230 7.53 12.73 19.07
CA ARG A 230 8.19 12.34 20.32
C ARG A 230 9.45 11.51 20.09
N PHE A 231 9.48 10.74 19.00
CA PHE A 231 10.58 9.82 18.72
C PHE A 231 11.05 9.94 17.25
N PRO A 232 12.35 9.72 16.99
CA PRO A 232 13.43 9.52 17.95
C PRO A 232 13.65 10.74 18.87
N GLN A 233 14.31 10.55 20.02
CA GLN A 233 14.53 11.65 20.96
C GLN A 233 15.45 12.71 20.34
N GLY A 234 15.10 13.98 20.49
CA GLY A 234 15.82 15.12 19.91
C GLY A 234 14.92 15.93 19.00
N SER A 235 15.52 16.87 18.26
CA SER A 235 14.82 17.62 17.23
C SER A 235 15.28 17.15 15.86
N PHE A 236 14.33 16.90 14.96
CA PHE A 236 14.58 16.42 13.62
C PHE A 236 13.94 17.35 12.58
N PRO A 237 14.49 18.56 12.38
CA PRO A 237 14.05 19.43 11.29
C PRO A 237 14.14 18.70 9.95
N GLY A 238 13.16 18.95 9.10
CA GLY A 238 13.07 18.35 7.78
C GLY A 238 14.17 18.84 6.83
N THR A 239 14.72 17.93 6.04
CA THR A 239 15.69 18.24 4.98
C THR A 239 15.19 17.75 3.63
N ALA A 240 15.87 18.13 2.54
CA ALA A 240 15.57 17.65 1.19
C ALA A 240 15.77 16.12 1.02
N SER A 241 16.43 15.47 1.99
CA SER A 241 16.68 14.03 2.00
C SER A 241 15.63 13.24 2.79
N ASP A 242 14.70 13.91 3.48
CA ASP A 242 13.64 13.28 4.26
C ASP A 242 12.31 13.31 3.50
N LEU A 243 11.33 12.51 3.95
CA LEU A 243 9.94 12.80 3.61
C LEU A 243 9.38 13.85 4.56
N ASN A 244 8.79 14.89 4.01
CA ASN A 244 8.21 16.05 4.65
C ASN A 244 6.74 16.22 4.23
N GLY A 245 5.85 16.32 5.21
CA GLY A 245 4.42 16.40 4.95
C GLY A 245 3.87 15.13 4.30
N PHE A 246 4.39 13.98 4.74
CA PHE A 246 4.07 12.64 4.25
C PHE A 246 2.57 12.41 4.05
N ILE A 247 2.20 11.92 2.87
CA ILE A 247 0.83 11.55 2.52
C ILE A 247 0.82 10.09 2.10
N ALA A 248 0.14 9.23 2.85
CA ALA A 248 -0.11 7.85 2.46
C ALA A 248 -1.56 7.70 2.01
N VAL A 249 -1.81 7.09 0.85
CA VAL A 249 -3.16 6.81 0.34
C VAL A 249 -3.29 5.33 0.06
N TRP A 250 -4.10 4.65 0.87
CA TRP A 250 -4.52 3.27 0.63
C TRP A 250 -5.94 3.28 0.09
N SER A 251 -6.19 2.60 -1.03
CA SER A 251 -7.52 2.59 -1.63
C SER A 251 -7.78 1.36 -2.46
N LEU A 252 -9.05 0.95 -2.49
CA LEU A 252 -9.61 0.07 -3.51
C LEU A 252 -10.32 0.90 -4.59
N ARG A 253 -10.47 0.28 -5.76
CA ARG A 253 -11.29 0.74 -6.87
C ARG A 253 -12.04 -0.45 -7.43
N HIS A 254 -13.12 -0.17 -8.16
CA HIS A 254 -13.83 -1.16 -8.95
C HIS A 254 -14.37 -0.51 -10.21
N ASP A 255 -14.64 -1.34 -11.21
CA ASP A 255 -15.21 -0.90 -12.48
C ASP A 255 -16.73 -0.77 -12.33
N LEU A 256 -17.25 0.42 -12.64
CA LEU A 256 -18.68 0.72 -12.51
C LEU A 256 -19.54 -0.12 -13.49
N ALA A 257 -18.92 -0.67 -14.54
CA ALA A 257 -19.56 -1.59 -15.47
C ALA A 257 -19.78 -2.98 -14.87
N LYS A 258 -18.94 -3.41 -13.90
CA LYS A 258 -19.10 -4.68 -13.19
C LYS A 258 -20.05 -4.57 -12.02
N TRP A 259 -19.96 -3.46 -11.28
CA TRP A 259 -20.74 -3.27 -10.07
C TRP A 259 -21.04 -1.78 -9.83
N ASP A 260 -22.32 -1.44 -9.79
CA ASP A 260 -22.80 -0.08 -9.50
C ASP A 260 -23.29 0.02 -8.05
N ALA A 261 -22.38 0.35 -7.14
CA ALA A 261 -22.70 0.60 -5.72
C ALA A 261 -23.49 1.91 -5.55
N GLN A 262 -24.81 1.79 -5.34
CA GLN A 262 -25.77 2.89 -5.27
C GLN A 262 -25.66 3.77 -4.03
N VAL A 263 -25.14 3.22 -2.92
CA VAL A 263 -25.07 3.91 -1.64
C VAL A 263 -23.75 3.70 -0.94
N VAL A 264 -23.45 4.59 -0.01
CA VAL A 264 -22.32 4.48 0.90
C VAL A 264 -22.81 4.63 2.35
N TYR A 265 -22.42 3.69 3.19
CA TYR A 265 -22.54 3.80 4.64
C TYR A 265 -21.18 4.17 5.23
N TYR A 266 -21.18 4.96 6.28
CA TYR A 266 -19.95 5.32 6.99
C TYR A 266 -20.23 5.53 8.48
N ARG A 267 -19.21 5.32 9.31
CA ARG A 267 -19.32 5.54 10.76
C ARG A 267 -19.10 7.01 11.08
N LYS A 268 -20.03 7.61 11.82
CA LYS A 268 -19.96 8.98 12.31
C LYS A 268 -19.07 9.09 13.55
N SER A 269 -18.62 10.30 13.87
CA SER A 269 -17.82 10.60 15.07
C SER A 269 -18.48 10.19 16.39
N ASP A 270 -19.80 10.12 16.44
CA ASP A 270 -20.61 9.63 17.58
C ASP A 270 -20.73 8.09 17.64
N GLY A 271 -20.08 7.38 16.72
CA GLY A 271 -20.11 5.91 16.61
C GLY A 271 -21.33 5.35 15.89
N THR A 272 -22.32 6.18 15.55
CA THR A 272 -23.51 5.76 14.78
C THR A 272 -23.17 5.58 13.30
N TRP A 273 -24.03 4.87 12.57
CA TRP A 273 -23.89 4.68 11.13
C TRP A 273 -24.80 5.65 10.39
N ASN A 274 -24.25 6.34 9.40
CA ASN A 274 -25.02 7.12 8.44
C ASN A 274 -25.01 6.44 7.06
N MET A 275 -26.01 6.75 6.24
CA MET A 275 -26.12 6.30 4.85
C MET A 275 -26.37 7.49 3.95
N MET A 276 -25.77 7.48 2.77
CA MET A 276 -26.07 8.46 1.73
C MET A 276 -26.03 7.81 0.35
N LYS A 277 -26.78 8.39 -0.59
CA LYS A 277 -26.73 7.97 -2.00
C LYS A 277 -25.39 8.35 -2.62
N ALA A 278 -24.88 7.46 -3.46
CA ALA A 278 -23.69 7.71 -4.25
C ALA A 278 -23.95 8.85 -5.25
N GLU A 279 -23.08 9.86 -5.28
CA GLU A 279 -23.21 10.96 -6.22
C GLU A 279 -22.72 10.53 -7.61
N LYS A 280 -23.65 10.25 -8.53
CA LYS A 280 -23.34 9.76 -9.87
C LYS A 280 -22.72 10.80 -10.82
N LYS A 281 -22.64 12.06 -10.40
CA LYS A 281 -21.99 13.14 -11.16
C LYS A 281 -20.49 13.06 -10.95
N PHE A 282 -19.73 13.18 -12.04
CA PHE A 282 -18.27 13.27 -11.95
C PHE A 282 -17.87 14.52 -11.16
N ARG A 283 -16.97 14.35 -10.19
CA ARG A 283 -16.41 15.42 -9.38
C ARG A 283 -14.92 15.23 -9.19
N ARG A 284 -14.19 16.34 -9.19
CA ARG A 284 -12.72 16.35 -9.04
C ARG A 284 -12.27 15.89 -7.64
N GLY A 285 -13.09 16.12 -6.61
CA GLY A 285 -12.83 15.76 -5.21
C GLY A 285 -13.70 14.61 -4.69
N PRO A 286 -13.36 14.04 -3.53
CA PRO A 286 -14.18 13.01 -2.91
C PRO A 286 -15.53 13.61 -2.50
N GLN A 287 -16.56 12.76 -2.49
CA GLN A 287 -17.87 13.14 -1.96
C GLN A 287 -17.73 13.45 -0.47
N ARG A 288 -18.26 14.59 -0.05
CA ARG A 288 -18.17 15.04 1.34
C ARG A 288 -19.07 14.18 2.22
N LEU A 289 -18.47 13.59 3.25
CA LEU A 289 -19.18 12.88 4.30
C LEU A 289 -19.42 13.83 5.47
N THR A 290 -20.60 13.78 6.08
CA THR A 290 -20.96 14.61 7.24
C THR A 290 -20.47 13.93 8.51
N GLU A 291 -19.52 14.55 9.19
CA GLU A 291 -18.97 14.11 10.49
C GLU A 291 -18.49 12.64 10.53
N PRO A 292 -17.69 12.16 9.55
CA PRO A 292 -17.16 10.81 9.60
C PRO A 292 -16.11 10.69 10.72
N ASP A 293 -16.07 9.53 11.38
CA ASP A 293 -14.98 9.21 12.32
C ASP A 293 -13.69 8.78 11.62
N ASN A 294 -13.73 8.68 10.28
CA ASN A 294 -12.65 8.29 9.37
C ASN A 294 -12.10 6.87 9.54
N THR A 295 -12.88 5.95 10.10
CA THR A 295 -12.45 4.56 10.31
C THR A 295 -13.13 3.55 9.39
N ALA A 296 -14.37 3.80 8.95
CA ALA A 296 -15.15 2.80 8.22
C ALA A 296 -15.94 3.39 7.05
N VAL A 297 -15.91 2.69 5.92
CA VAL A 297 -16.79 2.92 4.77
C VAL A 297 -17.32 1.61 4.23
N ILE A 298 -18.58 1.58 3.82
CA ILE A 298 -19.21 0.43 3.18
C ILE A 298 -19.88 0.93 1.90
N VAL A 299 -19.44 0.44 0.75
CA VAL A 299 -20.11 0.69 -0.53
C VAL A 299 -21.08 -0.46 -0.80
N ALA A 300 -22.31 -0.16 -1.21
CA ALA A 300 -23.35 -1.16 -1.36
C ALA A 300 -24.31 -0.86 -2.52
N ASP A 301 -24.91 -1.91 -3.08
CA ASP A 301 -25.92 -1.81 -4.14
C ASP A 301 -27.36 -1.58 -3.62
N SER A 302 -27.56 -1.65 -2.30
CA SER A 302 -28.87 -1.53 -1.63
C SER A 302 -28.82 -0.51 -0.49
N SER A 303 -29.88 0.29 -0.38
CA SER A 303 -30.12 1.18 0.77
C SER A 303 -30.77 0.49 1.97
N ASP A 304 -31.33 -0.71 1.80
CA ASP A 304 -31.74 -1.56 2.92
C ASP A 304 -30.50 -2.25 3.49
N PRO A 305 -30.10 -1.98 4.74
CA PRO A 305 -28.88 -2.53 5.31
C PRO A 305 -28.91 -4.05 5.48
N ASN A 306 -30.08 -4.69 5.46
CA ASN A 306 -30.20 -6.16 5.61
C ASN A 306 -30.20 -6.89 4.27
N ARG A 307 -30.02 -6.17 3.15
CA ARG A 307 -30.08 -6.72 1.80
C ARG A 307 -28.95 -6.18 0.93
N GLY A 308 -28.83 -6.74 -0.26
CA GLY A 308 -27.85 -6.34 -1.26
C GLY A 308 -26.45 -6.88 -0.99
N ARG A 309 -25.53 -6.52 -1.88
CA ARG A 309 -24.10 -6.80 -1.74
C ARG A 309 -23.39 -5.53 -1.32
N ALA A 310 -22.40 -5.70 -0.47
CA ALA A 310 -21.59 -4.61 0.02
C ALA A 310 -20.13 -5.04 0.19
N LEU A 311 -19.24 -4.07 0.01
CA LEU A 311 -17.82 -4.17 0.33
C LEU A 311 -17.50 -3.12 1.38
N GLY A 312 -16.96 -3.57 2.51
CA GLY A 312 -16.58 -2.76 3.64
C GLY A 312 -15.07 -2.59 3.73
N LEU A 313 -14.63 -1.37 4.00
CA LEU A 313 -13.26 -1.06 4.38
C LEU A 313 -13.26 -0.52 5.80
N TYR A 314 -12.45 -1.13 6.66
CA TYR A 314 -12.32 -0.73 8.05
C TYR A 314 -10.85 -0.55 8.44
N ARG A 315 -10.52 0.62 8.99
CA ARG A 315 -9.21 0.96 9.57
C ARG A 315 -9.42 1.21 11.07
N PRO A 316 -9.13 0.24 11.95
CA PRO A 316 -9.36 0.39 13.38
C PRO A 316 -8.40 1.40 14.00
N ARG A 317 -8.74 1.89 15.20
CA ARG A 317 -7.85 2.68 16.06
C ARG A 317 -6.95 1.75 16.89
N SER A 318 -6.21 0.85 16.23
CA SER A 318 -5.24 -0.05 16.87
C SER A 318 -3.93 0.66 17.25
N ASP A 319 -3.04 -0.03 17.96
CA ASP A 319 -1.66 0.44 18.18
C ASP A 319 -0.94 0.67 16.85
N ILE A 320 -1.10 -0.23 15.88
CA ILE A 320 -0.48 -0.13 14.55
C ILE A 320 -0.92 1.15 13.84
N ASN A 321 -2.23 1.41 13.82
CA ASN A 321 -2.80 2.55 13.10
C ASN A 321 -2.71 3.87 13.85
N THR A 322 -2.48 3.84 15.17
CA THR A 322 -2.21 5.01 16.01
C THR A 322 -0.74 5.39 15.91
N PHE A 323 0.15 4.44 16.23
CA PHE A 323 1.60 4.59 16.14
C PHE A 323 2.12 4.00 14.83
N PHE A 324 1.72 4.65 13.73
CA PHE A 324 2.01 4.18 12.38
C PHE A 324 3.44 4.49 11.92
N MET A 325 4.18 5.36 12.60
CA MET A 325 5.62 5.54 12.34
C MET A 325 6.43 4.78 13.38
N ILE A 326 7.38 3.97 12.92
CA ILE A 326 8.25 3.19 13.79
C ILE A 326 9.71 3.31 13.36
N GLY A 327 10.62 3.29 14.34
CA GLY A 327 12.00 2.94 14.09
C GLY A 327 12.17 1.43 14.22
N ARG A 328 12.79 0.79 13.23
CA ARG A 328 13.09 -0.65 13.27
C ARG A 328 14.60 -0.87 13.15
N ASN A 329 15.12 -1.76 13.99
CA ASN A 329 16.49 -2.22 13.88
C ASN A 329 16.57 -3.32 12.80
N GLU A 330 17.37 -3.09 11.78
CA GLU A 330 17.54 -3.93 10.58
C GLU A 330 18.07 -5.32 10.92
N GLN A 331 18.98 -5.43 11.89
CA GLN A 331 19.63 -6.70 12.24
C GLN A 331 18.71 -7.62 13.06
N THR A 332 17.93 -7.05 13.99
CA THR A 332 17.10 -7.82 14.92
C THR A 332 15.63 -7.86 14.50
N GLY A 333 15.23 -7.01 13.55
CA GLY A 333 13.85 -6.75 13.20
C GLY A 333 13.03 -6.13 14.33
N LYS A 334 13.60 -5.71 15.46
CA LYS A 334 12.83 -5.17 16.59
C LYS A 334 12.44 -3.70 16.37
N ILE A 335 11.25 -3.34 16.83
CA ILE A 335 10.82 -1.94 16.91
C ILE A 335 11.57 -1.26 18.06
N VAL A 336 12.34 -0.21 17.75
CA VAL A 336 13.12 0.55 18.74
C VAL A 336 12.35 1.76 19.28
N TYR A 337 11.45 2.34 18.49
CA TYR A 337 10.52 3.38 18.94
C TYR A 337 9.27 3.41 18.08
N ARG A 338 8.24 4.09 18.57
CA ARG A 338 6.91 4.26 17.95
C ARG A 338 6.51 5.72 18.05
N ASP A 339 5.90 6.28 17.00
CA ASP A 339 5.47 7.66 16.96
C ASP A 339 4.16 7.84 16.15
N THR A 340 3.37 8.85 16.51
CA THR A 340 2.06 9.13 15.88
C THR A 340 2.18 10.12 14.73
N ARG A 341 3.06 11.13 14.83
CA ARG A 341 3.38 12.19 13.85
C ARG A 341 2.18 12.78 13.11
N CYS A 342 1.04 12.90 13.77
CA CYS A 342 -0.23 13.20 13.11
C CYS A 342 -0.44 14.70 12.87
N LYS A 343 -0.67 15.11 11.62
CA LYS A 343 -0.96 16.53 11.27
C LYS A 343 -2.38 17.02 11.61
N ARG A 344 -3.28 16.18 12.13
CA ARG A 344 -4.71 16.53 12.32
C ARG A 344 -5.38 15.81 13.51
N PRO A 345 -6.40 16.44 14.14
CA PRO A 345 -7.25 15.81 15.16
C PRO A 345 -8.20 14.79 14.51
N ALA A 346 -7.68 13.59 14.25
CA ALA A 346 -8.37 12.32 13.91
C ALA A 346 -7.32 11.24 13.57
N HIS A 347 -6.22 11.19 14.32
CA HIS A 347 -5.05 10.35 14.00
C HIS A 347 -4.57 10.54 12.54
N GLY A 348 -4.58 11.79 12.05
CA GLY A 348 -4.08 12.14 10.72
C GLY A 348 -4.83 11.51 9.53
N THR A 349 -5.93 10.78 9.76
CA THR A 349 -6.59 9.98 8.72
C THR A 349 -7.88 10.62 8.22
N LYS A 350 -8.12 10.50 6.91
CA LYS A 350 -9.36 10.89 6.24
C LYS A 350 -9.92 9.75 5.42
N LEU A 351 -11.23 9.58 5.47
CA LEU A 351 -11.92 8.69 4.57
C LEU A 351 -12.05 9.32 3.18
N LEU A 352 -11.77 8.52 2.14
CA LEU A 352 -11.93 8.89 0.74
C LEU A 352 -13.08 8.08 0.15
N TYR A 353 -14.01 8.75 -0.51
CA TYR A 353 -15.03 8.12 -1.34
C TYR A 353 -15.26 8.94 -2.60
N HIS A 354 -15.03 8.30 -3.74
CA HIS A 354 -15.35 8.80 -5.07
C HIS A 354 -16.17 7.73 -5.77
N TYR A 355 -17.45 8.00 -5.98
CA TYR A 355 -18.26 7.11 -6.81
C TYR A 355 -17.71 7.04 -8.25
N LYS A 356 -17.32 8.20 -8.82
CA LYS A 356 -16.59 8.30 -10.10
C LYS A 356 -15.25 8.97 -9.90
N ARG A 357 -14.18 8.18 -9.74
CA ARG A 357 -12.79 8.69 -9.76
C ARG A 357 -12.39 9.11 -11.17
N ILE A 358 -12.78 8.28 -12.13
CA ILE A 358 -12.92 8.58 -13.55
C ILE A 358 -14.35 8.15 -13.95
N PRO A 359 -14.83 8.47 -15.17
CA PRO A 359 -16.21 8.15 -15.56
C PRO A 359 -16.62 6.67 -15.39
N THR A 360 -15.66 5.75 -15.49
CA THR A 360 -15.84 4.29 -15.53
C THR A 360 -15.42 3.55 -14.25
N MET A 361 -14.79 4.21 -13.29
CA MET A 361 -14.19 3.55 -12.11
C MET A 361 -14.41 4.35 -10.82
N SER A 362 -14.75 3.65 -9.75
CA SER A 362 -14.88 4.22 -8.39
C SER A 362 -13.55 4.19 -7.63
N LYS A 363 -13.41 4.96 -6.54
CA LYS A 363 -12.25 4.90 -5.63
C LYS A 363 -12.67 5.16 -4.19
N TYR A 364 -12.25 4.32 -3.26
CA TYR A 364 -12.55 4.51 -1.84
C TYR A 364 -11.45 3.89 -0.95
N GLY A 365 -11.26 4.47 0.24
CA GLY A 365 -10.19 4.07 1.15
C GLY A 365 -9.79 5.17 2.11
N PHE A 366 -8.52 5.24 2.47
CA PHE A 366 -8.01 6.08 3.54
C PHE A 366 -6.80 6.90 3.08
N LEU A 367 -6.76 8.14 3.54
CA LEU A 367 -5.62 9.04 3.38
C LEU A 367 -5.05 9.36 4.76
N THR A 368 -3.78 9.07 4.98
CA THR A 368 -3.05 9.42 6.20
C THR A 368 -2.11 10.59 5.91
N LEU A 369 -2.10 11.58 6.81
CA LEU A 369 -1.20 12.72 6.79
C LEU A 369 -0.30 12.70 8.02
N ALA A 370 1.01 12.74 7.79
CA ALA A 370 2.00 12.79 8.85
C ALA A 370 3.01 13.93 8.66
N GLU A 371 3.76 14.24 9.71
CA GLU A 371 4.87 15.20 9.67
C GLU A 371 5.95 14.82 8.68
N GLY A 372 6.33 13.53 8.65
CA GLY A 372 7.35 13.06 7.73
C GLY A 372 7.92 11.70 8.09
N MET A 373 8.93 11.29 7.34
CA MET A 373 9.80 10.16 7.64
C MET A 373 11.26 10.61 7.56
N ILE A 374 12.03 10.30 8.59
CA ILE A 374 13.44 10.65 8.72
C ILE A 374 14.25 9.63 7.94
N ASN A 375 15.17 10.12 7.11
CA ASN A 375 16.02 9.25 6.33
C ASN A 375 17.04 8.50 7.23
N ARG A 376 17.40 7.27 6.82
CA ARG A 376 18.20 6.37 7.65
C ARG A 376 19.58 6.91 8.04
N THR A 377 20.18 7.82 7.28
CA THR A 377 21.53 8.32 7.60
C THR A 377 21.52 9.33 8.75
N ARG A 378 20.33 9.73 9.23
CA ARG A 378 20.12 10.60 10.39
C ARG A 378 19.67 9.84 11.64
N LEU A 379 19.56 8.52 11.55
CA LEU A 379 19.14 7.65 12.63
C LEU A 379 20.35 6.87 13.17
N PRO A 380 20.24 6.27 14.38
CA PRO A 380 21.26 5.36 14.88
C PRO A 380 21.61 4.26 13.86
N GLU A 381 22.82 3.74 13.95
CA GLU A 381 23.27 2.67 13.06
C GLU A 381 22.29 1.49 13.06
N HIS A 382 22.05 0.93 11.86
CA HIS A 382 21.08 -0.14 11.62
C HIS A 382 19.62 0.20 11.93
N VAL A 383 19.27 1.46 12.21
CA VAL A 383 17.87 1.88 12.39
C VAL A 383 17.37 2.56 11.12
N TYR A 384 16.21 2.13 10.65
CA TYR A 384 15.45 2.81 9.60
C TYR A 384 14.01 3.07 10.07
N GLU A 385 13.34 4.01 9.42
CA GLU A 385 11.92 4.27 9.68
C GLU A 385 11.00 3.47 8.78
N ALA A 386 9.87 3.01 9.32
CA ALA A 386 8.80 2.43 8.54
C ALA A 386 7.45 3.07 8.89
N PHE A 387 6.68 3.35 7.85
CA PHE A 387 5.24 3.59 7.95
C PHE A 387 4.53 2.24 7.94
N ARG A 388 3.62 2.00 8.88
CA ARG A 388 2.80 0.78 8.96
C ARG A 388 1.33 1.10 9.07
N SER A 389 0.48 0.26 8.48
CA SER A 389 -0.97 0.39 8.66
C SER A 389 -1.64 -0.96 8.50
N GLU A 390 -2.86 -1.05 9.00
CA GLU A 390 -3.72 -2.19 8.77
C GLU A 390 -5.14 -1.78 8.37
N TYR A 391 -5.73 -2.62 7.53
CA TYR A 391 -7.06 -2.46 6.99
C TYR A 391 -7.79 -3.80 7.03
N PHE A 392 -9.10 -3.77 7.15
CA PHE A 392 -9.97 -4.94 7.06
C PHE A 392 -10.89 -4.74 5.86
N ILE A 393 -10.91 -5.72 4.97
CA ILE A 393 -11.72 -5.77 3.77
C ILE A 393 -12.82 -6.80 4.04
N LEU A 394 -14.07 -6.36 4.07
CA LEU A 394 -15.22 -7.19 4.44
C LEU A 394 -16.21 -7.28 3.29
N SER A 395 -16.91 -8.41 3.17
CA SER A 395 -17.96 -8.61 2.16
C SER A 395 -19.20 -9.22 2.79
N GLY A 396 -20.38 -8.70 2.44
CA GLY A 396 -21.67 -9.16 2.96
C GLY A 396 -22.77 -8.12 2.71
N THR A 397 -23.83 -8.15 3.50
CA THR A 397 -24.79 -7.03 3.59
C THR A 397 -24.20 -5.90 4.43
N PRO A 398 -24.68 -4.64 4.29
CA PRO A 398 -24.22 -3.55 5.16
C PRO A 398 -24.36 -3.89 6.66
N LYS A 399 -25.47 -4.50 7.08
CA LYS A 399 -25.72 -4.84 8.49
C LYS A 399 -24.72 -5.87 9.03
N GLU A 400 -24.40 -6.89 8.25
CA GLU A 400 -23.40 -7.91 8.59
C GLU A 400 -22.02 -7.27 8.75
N ILE A 401 -21.60 -6.42 7.81
CA ILE A 401 -20.32 -5.71 7.87
C ILE A 401 -20.26 -4.79 9.09
N GLN A 402 -21.32 -4.03 9.38
CA GLN A 402 -21.39 -3.20 10.58
C GLN A 402 -21.27 -4.03 11.87
N ALA A 403 -21.84 -5.22 11.91
CA ALA A 403 -21.72 -6.13 13.05
C ALA A 403 -20.31 -6.72 13.17
N ALA A 404 -19.69 -7.11 12.06
CA ALA A 404 -18.32 -7.59 12.02
C ALA A 404 -17.32 -6.52 12.48
N ILE A 405 -17.51 -5.25 12.10
CA ILE A 405 -16.68 -4.13 12.57
C ILE A 405 -16.76 -3.99 14.10
N ARG A 406 -17.97 -4.06 14.70
CA ARG A 406 -18.12 -4.04 16.16
C ARG A 406 -17.44 -5.24 16.84
N GLN A 407 -17.50 -6.40 16.21
CA GLN A 407 -16.80 -7.59 16.71
C GLN A 407 -15.29 -7.40 16.65
N ILE A 408 -14.74 -6.91 15.53
CA ILE A 408 -13.32 -6.59 15.37
C ILE A 408 -12.87 -5.64 16.48
N ASP A 409 -13.65 -4.57 16.76
CA ASP A 409 -13.33 -3.63 17.84
C ASP A 409 -13.20 -4.29 19.21
N THR A 410 -13.95 -5.37 19.45
CA THR A 410 -13.94 -6.11 20.73
C THR A 410 -12.75 -7.07 20.84
N VAL A 411 -12.29 -7.63 19.71
CA VAL A 411 -11.24 -8.67 19.68
C VAL A 411 -9.91 -8.19 19.08
N LEU A 412 -9.78 -6.90 18.78
CA LEU A 412 -8.64 -6.33 18.05
C LEU A 412 -7.29 -6.67 18.69
N THR A 413 -7.18 -6.58 20.01
CA THR A 413 -5.96 -6.92 20.74
C THR A 413 -5.55 -8.39 20.54
N GLU A 414 -6.50 -9.31 20.43
CA GLU A 414 -6.23 -10.73 20.17
C GLU A 414 -5.78 -10.94 18.72
N ILE A 415 -6.45 -10.28 17.77
CA ILE A 415 -6.09 -10.25 16.36
C ILE A 415 -4.64 -9.74 16.20
N ASP A 416 -4.26 -8.67 16.88
CA ASP A 416 -2.93 -8.04 16.82
C ASP A 416 -1.81 -8.97 17.30
N ARG A 417 -2.02 -9.72 18.38
CA ARG A 417 -1.01 -10.68 18.89
C ARG A 417 -0.63 -11.73 17.85
N THR A 418 -1.56 -12.17 17.02
CA THR A 418 -1.25 -13.15 15.97
C THR A 418 -0.36 -12.57 14.89
N LEU A 419 -0.49 -11.27 14.60
CA LEU A 419 0.28 -10.59 13.54
C LEU A 419 1.74 -10.39 13.92
N ASP A 420 2.06 -10.08 15.17
CA ASP A 420 3.46 -9.88 15.60
C ASP A 420 4.34 -11.09 15.27
N SER A 421 3.81 -12.30 15.47
CA SER A 421 4.50 -13.54 15.11
C SER A 421 4.73 -13.71 13.61
N LEU A 422 3.80 -13.23 12.78
CA LEU A 422 3.89 -13.29 11.33
C LEU A 422 4.89 -12.26 10.79
N ILE A 423 4.90 -11.05 11.35
CA ILE A 423 5.88 -10.02 11.02
C ILE A 423 7.29 -10.51 11.35
N ALA A 424 7.47 -11.11 12.53
CA ALA A 424 8.78 -11.67 12.92
C ALA A 424 9.25 -12.79 11.99
N ARG A 425 8.32 -13.62 11.48
CA ARG A 425 8.64 -14.76 10.62
C ARG A 425 8.90 -14.39 9.16
N TYR A 426 8.14 -13.44 8.61
CA TYR A 426 8.13 -13.16 7.17
C TYR A 426 8.53 -11.73 6.80
N GLY A 427 8.62 -10.85 7.78
CA GLY A 427 8.95 -9.44 7.56
C GLY A 427 10.45 -9.15 7.54
N GLN A 428 11.31 -10.14 7.75
CA GLN A 428 12.76 -9.98 7.63
C GLN A 428 13.22 -10.19 6.19
#